data_AF-A0A388MAB0-F1
#
_entry.id   AF-A0A388MAB0-F1
#
_cell.length_a   1.000
_cell.length_b   1.000
_cell.length_c   1.000
_cell.angle_alpha   90.00
_cell.angle_beta   90.00
_cell.angle_gamma   90.00
#
_symmetry.space_group_name_H-M   'P 1'
#
loop_
_entity.id
_entity.type
_entity.pdbx_description
1 polymer ?
#
loop_
_entity_poly.entity_id
_entity_poly.type
_entity_poly.pdbx_seq_one_letter_code
_entity_poly.pdbx_strand_id
1 'polypeptide(L)'
;ISSMPDTIGSCIALQEVNLAVNLLSAIPASFGKLVKLKVLLLDNNSLTSVPSEVLQGCAELCTLLLHGNPLTVEELRQVEGWQAFDERRKAKYGKQLQFGVMGSTSGFDEGADAERWSRF
;
A
#
# COMPACT_ATOMS: atom_id res chain seq x y z
N ILE A 1 -1.49 22.58 0.05
CA ILE A 1 -0.46 22.48 1.12
C ILE A 1 0.93 22.50 0.49
N SER A 2 1.93 23.15 1.11
CA SER A 2 3.28 23.29 0.54
C SER A 2 4.37 22.56 1.33
N SER A 3 4.10 22.20 2.58
CA SER A 3 4.98 21.36 3.40
C SER A 3 4.15 20.56 4.41
N MET A 4 4.72 19.44 4.86
CA MET A 4 4.17 18.62 5.95
C MET A 4 5.05 18.76 7.20
N PRO A 5 4.47 18.89 8.39
CA PRO A 5 5.24 18.98 9.62
C PRO A 5 5.83 17.62 10.00
N ASP A 6 7.01 17.63 10.60
CA ASP A 6 7.69 16.42 11.08
C ASP A 6 6.85 15.64 12.11
N THR A 7 5.94 16.32 12.81
CA THR A 7 5.04 15.74 13.81
C THR A 7 4.11 14.66 13.26
N ILE A 8 3.93 14.58 11.94
CA ILE A 8 3.19 13.48 11.30
C ILE A 8 3.75 12.10 11.68
N GLY A 9 5.05 11.99 11.93
CA GLY A 9 5.69 10.74 12.34
C GLY A 9 5.26 10.22 13.71
N SER A 10 4.58 11.04 14.53
CA SER A 10 3.98 10.59 15.80
C SER A 10 2.68 9.81 15.60
N CYS A 11 2.07 9.90 14.42
CA CYS A 11 0.81 9.23 14.11
C CYS A 11 1.02 7.77 13.69
N ILE A 12 1.70 6.98 14.53
CA ILE A 12 2.16 5.60 14.24
C ILE A 12 1.05 4.60 13.86
N ALA A 13 -0.21 4.94 14.11
CA ALA A 13 -1.37 4.13 13.78
C ALA A 13 -1.98 4.44 12.40
N LEU A 14 -1.48 5.45 11.68
CA LEU A 14 -1.95 5.77 10.34
C LEU A 14 -1.71 4.62 9.37
N GLN A 15 -2.77 4.26 8.64
CA GLN A 15 -2.73 3.23 7.60
C GLN A 15 -2.79 3.82 6.20
N GLU A 16 -3.44 4.97 6.05
CA GLU A 16 -3.62 5.62 4.76
C GLU A 16 -3.42 7.12 4.90
N VAL A 17 -2.65 7.70 3.98
CA VAL A 17 -2.42 9.14 3.89
C VAL A 17 -2.65 9.57 2.45
N ASN A 18 -3.59 10.49 2.26
CA ASN A 18 -3.86 11.12 0.97
C ASN A 18 -3.45 12.58 1.01
N LEU A 19 -2.42 12.90 0.23
CA LEU A 19 -1.90 14.25 0.03
C LEU A 19 -1.85 14.60 -1.46
N ALA A 20 -2.65 13.92 -2.29
CA ALA A 20 -2.72 14.19 -3.72
C ALA A 20 -3.24 15.61 -4.01
N VAL A 21 -2.88 16.16 -5.17
CA VAL A 21 -3.31 17.47 -5.67
C VAL A 21 -2.93 18.60 -4.71
N ASN A 22 -1.62 18.72 -4.48
CA ASN A 22 -1.03 19.68 -3.57
C ASN A 22 0.25 20.29 -4.17
N LEU A 23 0.98 21.08 -3.39
CA LEU A 23 2.21 21.77 -3.82
C LEU A 23 3.41 21.31 -2.96
N LEU A 24 3.40 20.05 -2.51
CA LEU A 24 4.48 19.50 -1.70
C LEU A 24 5.74 19.38 -2.56
N SER A 25 6.83 20.02 -2.12
CA SER A 25 8.14 19.88 -2.73
C SER A 25 8.96 18.73 -2.12
N ALA A 26 8.64 18.35 -0.87
CA ALA A 26 9.23 17.23 -0.16
C ALA A 26 8.24 16.63 0.85
N ILE A 27 8.50 15.40 1.25
CA ILE A 27 7.87 14.77 2.43
C ILE A 27 8.94 14.60 3.53
N PRO A 28 8.61 14.83 4.80
CA PRO A 28 9.58 14.72 5.88
C PRO A 28 9.98 13.26 6.11
N ALA A 29 11.25 13.03 6.46
CA ALA A 29 11.77 11.69 6.78
C ALA A 29 11.00 11.02 7.94
N SER A 30 10.32 11.81 8.78
CA SER A 30 9.48 11.31 9.86
C SER A 30 8.30 10.44 9.38
N PHE A 31 7.92 10.50 8.10
CA PHE A 31 6.98 9.54 7.50
C PHE A 31 7.45 8.10 7.67
N GLY A 32 8.76 7.85 7.70
CA GLY A 32 9.33 6.52 7.98
C GLY A 32 8.95 5.93 9.34
N LYS A 33 8.44 6.74 10.29
CA LYS A 33 7.95 6.25 11.58
C LYS A 33 6.53 5.67 11.49
N LEU A 34 5.84 5.87 10.39
CA LEU A 34 4.48 5.36 10.15
C LEU A 34 4.52 3.89 9.76
N VAL A 35 4.93 3.04 10.71
CA VAL A 35 5.17 1.60 10.47
C VAL A 35 3.94 0.84 9.97
N LYS A 36 2.72 1.32 10.28
CA LYS A 36 1.44 0.75 9.83
C LYS A 36 0.91 1.34 8.53
N LEU A 37 1.62 2.28 7.91
CA LEU A 37 1.17 2.95 6.69
C LEU A 37 1.20 1.96 5.52
N LYS A 38 0.05 1.75 4.89
CA LYS A 38 -0.16 0.85 3.75
C LYS A 38 -0.28 1.60 2.44
N VAL A 39 -0.89 2.79 2.48
CA VAL A 39 -1.22 3.61 1.31
C VAL A 39 -0.74 5.04 1.51
N LEU A 40 0.05 5.53 0.57
CA LEU A 40 0.51 6.91 0.49
C LEU A 40 0.24 7.47 -0.90
N LEU A 41 -0.70 8.42 -0.99
CA LEU A 41 -1.09 9.07 -2.24
C LEU A 41 -0.47 10.46 -2.29
N LEU A 42 0.42 10.68 -3.25
CA LEU A 42 1.17 11.93 -3.44
C LEU A 42 1.05 12.44 -4.87
N ASP A 43 0.08 11.95 -5.65
CA ASP A 43 -0.12 12.36 -7.04
C ASP A 43 -0.32 13.87 -7.16
N ASN A 44 0.12 14.46 -8.28
CA ASN A 44 -0.01 15.89 -8.59
C ASN A 44 0.55 16.78 -7.47
N ASN A 45 1.85 16.63 -7.21
CA ASN A 45 2.64 17.47 -6.32
C ASN A 45 3.92 17.95 -7.03
N SER A 46 4.87 18.55 -6.31
CA SER A 46 6.14 19.02 -6.85
C SER A 46 7.35 18.26 -6.26
N LEU A 47 7.15 16.98 -5.92
CA LEU A 47 8.17 16.15 -5.30
C LEU A 47 9.27 15.80 -6.31
N THR A 48 10.52 16.12 -5.97
CA THR A 48 11.71 15.73 -6.74
C THR A 48 12.40 14.48 -6.19
N SER A 49 12.06 14.08 -4.97
CA SER A 49 12.60 12.88 -4.32
C SER A 49 11.64 12.32 -3.27
N VAL A 50 11.89 11.07 -2.88
CA VAL A 50 11.25 10.42 -1.73
C VAL A 50 12.39 10.02 -0.77
N PRO A 51 12.31 10.35 0.54
CA PRO A 51 13.34 9.97 1.50
C PRO A 51 13.42 8.45 1.62
N SER A 52 14.64 7.90 1.76
CA SER A 52 14.84 6.46 1.96
C SER A 52 14.17 5.98 3.25
N GLU A 53 14.07 6.84 4.27
CA GLU A 53 13.39 6.55 5.53
C GLU A 53 11.92 6.17 5.30
N VAL A 54 11.26 6.75 4.28
CA VAL A 54 9.86 6.41 3.96
C VAL A 54 9.77 5.03 3.34
N LEU A 55 10.70 4.67 2.44
CA LEU A 55 10.70 3.35 1.80
C LEU A 55 11.15 2.23 2.75
N GLN A 56 12.07 2.52 3.66
CA GLN A 56 12.60 1.58 4.64
C GLN A 56 11.71 1.47 5.88
N GLY A 57 11.29 2.60 6.44
CA GLY A 57 10.61 2.66 7.73
C GLY A 57 9.12 2.32 7.68
N CYS A 58 8.43 2.65 6.58
CA CYS A 58 7.04 2.24 6.38
C CYS A 58 6.97 0.75 5.96
N ALA A 59 7.14 -0.13 6.94
CA ALA A 59 7.25 -1.58 6.74
C ALA A 59 6.01 -2.21 6.09
N GLU A 60 4.82 -1.62 6.26
CA GLU A 60 3.58 -2.10 5.64
C GLU A 60 3.24 -1.39 4.31
N LEU A 61 4.07 -0.44 3.86
CA LEU A 61 3.75 0.37 2.68
C LEU A 61 3.85 -0.50 1.43
N CYS A 62 2.74 -0.55 0.70
CA CYS A 62 2.55 -1.38 -0.49
C CYS A 62 1.90 -0.61 -1.64
N THR A 63 1.38 0.60 -1.37
CA THR A 63 0.81 1.48 -2.39
C THR A 63 1.39 2.88 -2.22
N LEU A 64 2.18 3.30 -3.21
CA LEU A 64 2.76 4.63 -3.31
C LEU A 64 2.43 5.17 -4.69
N LEU A 65 1.65 6.25 -4.75
CA LEU A 65 1.29 6.92 -6.00
C LEU A 65 1.98 8.29 -6.05
N LEU A 66 2.69 8.54 -7.16
CA LEU A 66 3.56 9.70 -7.35
C LEU A 66 3.34 10.35 -8.73
N HIS A 67 2.27 10.00 -9.45
CA HIS A 67 2.03 10.50 -10.81
C HIS A 67 1.89 12.02 -10.79
N GLY A 68 2.32 12.71 -11.84
CA GLY A 68 2.24 14.18 -11.87
C GLY A 68 3.18 14.87 -10.88
N ASN A 69 4.27 14.22 -10.48
CA ASN A 69 5.43 14.84 -9.82
C ASN A 69 6.62 14.90 -10.80
N PRO A 70 7.57 15.83 -10.58
CA PRO A 70 8.81 15.86 -11.37
C PRO A 70 9.73 14.65 -11.12
N LEU A 71 9.56 13.95 -10.00
CA LEU A 71 10.27 12.71 -9.69
C LEU A 71 10.02 11.61 -10.75
N THR A 72 11.11 11.11 -11.33
CA THR A 72 11.08 10.01 -12.28
C THR A 72 11.14 8.64 -11.59
N VAL A 73 10.69 7.60 -12.30
CA VAL A 73 10.81 6.21 -11.82
C VAL A 73 12.27 5.78 -11.69
N GLU A 74 13.17 6.31 -12.52
CA GLU A 74 14.59 5.97 -12.48
C GLU A 74 15.27 6.49 -11.21
N GLU A 75 14.99 7.74 -10.84
CA GLU A 75 15.45 8.33 -9.58
C GLU A 75 14.90 7.55 -8.38
N LEU A 76 13.61 7.19 -8.40
CA LEU A 76 12.98 6.42 -7.32
C LEU A 76 13.61 5.03 -7.14
N ARG A 77 14.06 4.39 -8.23
CA ARG A 77 14.74 3.07 -8.19
C ARG A 77 16.12 3.12 -7.53
N GLN A 78 16.77 4.28 -7.51
CA GLN A 78 18.07 4.46 -6.85
C GLN A 78 17.94 4.71 -5.35
N VAL A 79 16.74 4.99 -4.85
CA VAL A 79 16.52 5.24 -3.42
C VAL A 79 16.68 3.94 -2.63
N GLU A 80 17.44 4.01 -1.55
CA GLU A 80 17.64 2.88 -0.66
C GLU A 80 16.29 2.38 -0.09
N GLY A 81 16.10 1.07 -0.01
CA GLY A 81 14.84 0.46 0.40
C GLY A 81 13.80 0.29 -0.72
N TRP A 82 14.06 0.81 -1.93
CA TRP A 82 13.17 0.62 -3.09
C TRP A 82 12.87 -0.85 -3.39
N GLN A 83 13.88 -1.73 -3.39
CA GLN A 83 13.70 -3.15 -3.70
C GLN A 83 12.71 -3.82 -2.74
N ALA A 84 12.88 -3.59 -1.43
CA ALA A 84 11.99 -4.12 -0.41
C ALA A 84 10.56 -3.57 -0.55
N PHE A 85 10.42 -2.28 -0.86
CA PHE A 85 9.11 -1.68 -1.16
C PHE A 85 8.46 -2.32 -2.40
N ASP A 86 9.22 -2.51 -3.48
CA ASP A 86 8.73 -3.09 -4.73
C ASP A 86 8.26 -4.54 -4.54
N GLU A 87 8.97 -5.33 -3.73
CA GLU A 87 8.55 -6.67 -3.31
C GLU A 87 7.23 -6.64 -2.53
N ARG A 88 7.09 -5.75 -1.54
CA ARG A 88 5.83 -5.60 -0.78
C ARG A 88 4.67 -5.20 -1.68
N ARG A 89 4.91 -4.24 -2.60
CA ARG A 89 3.95 -3.81 -3.61
C ARG A 89 3.49 -4.98 -4.47
N LYS A 90 4.43 -5.75 -5.03
CA LYS A 90 4.12 -6.93 -5.86
C LYS A 90 3.39 -8.02 -5.08
N ALA A 91 3.81 -8.31 -3.84
CA ALA A 91 3.18 -9.34 -3.00
C ALA A 91 1.70 -9.04 -2.71
N LYS A 92 1.32 -7.76 -2.56
CA LYS A 92 -0.09 -7.36 -2.41
C LYS A 92 -0.94 -7.75 -3.61
N TYR A 93 -0.46 -7.51 -4.83
CA TYR A 93 -1.18 -7.83 -6.07
C TYR A 93 -1.07 -9.31 -6.45
N GLY A 94 0.03 -9.99 -6.10
CA GLY A 94 0.19 -11.43 -6.29
C GLY A 94 -0.83 -12.25 -5.49
N LYS A 95 -1.17 -11.80 -4.27
CA LYS A 95 -2.22 -12.41 -3.43
C LYS A 95 -3.63 -12.24 -4.02
N GLN A 96 -3.89 -11.18 -4.79
CA GLN A 96 -5.20 -10.99 -5.46
C GLN A 96 -5.41 -11.98 -6.62
N LEU A 97 -4.35 -12.42 -7.29
CA LEU A 97 -4.45 -13.44 -8.35
C LEU A 97 -4.64 -14.84 -7.77
N GLN A 98 -4.03 -15.15 -6.62
CA GLN A 98 -4.15 -16.47 -5.98
C GLN A 98 -5.55 -16.69 -5.39
N PHE A 99 -6.22 -15.64 -4.92
CA PHE A 99 -7.63 -15.71 -4.49
C PHE A 99 -8.60 -15.96 -5.65
N GLY A 100 -8.22 -15.66 -6.89
CA GLY A 100 -9.01 -15.92 -8.10
C GLY A 100 -8.91 -17.34 -8.64
N VAL A 101 -8.00 -18.17 -8.13
CA VAL A 101 -7.81 -19.58 -8.57
C VAL A 101 -8.34 -20.59 -7.54
N MET A 102 -8.82 -20.15 -6.38
CA MET A 102 -9.38 -21.03 -5.35
C MET A 102 -10.92 -21.09 -5.37
N GLY A 103 -11.50 -21.00 -6.57
CA GLY A 103 -12.96 -21.02 -6.79
C GLY A 103 -13.44 -22.14 -7.71
N SER A 104 -12.68 -23.22 -7.90
CA SER A 104 -13.14 -24.34 -8.73
C SER A 104 -12.60 -25.68 -8.23
N THR A 105 -13.52 -26.47 -7.66
CA THR A 105 -13.51 -27.93 -7.45
C THR A 105 -12.43 -28.43 -6.48
N SER A 106 -12.72 -29.05 -5.35
CA SER A 106 -13.77 -30.01 -5.03
C SER A 106 -13.83 -30.19 -3.50
N GLY A 107 -15.03 -30.42 -2.96
CA GLY A 107 -15.15 -31.05 -1.64
C GLY A 107 -15.64 -30.18 -0.50
N PHE A 108 -16.77 -29.49 -0.67
CA PHE A 108 -17.59 -29.01 0.46
C PHE A 108 -19.06 -28.86 0.04
N ASP A 109 -19.72 -29.96 -0.34
CA ASP A 109 -21.19 -30.04 -0.25
C ASP A 109 -21.66 -31.50 -0.24
N GLU A 110 -21.31 -32.21 0.82
CA GLU A 110 -21.88 -33.53 1.12
C GLU A 110 -22.41 -33.50 2.54
N GLY A 111 -23.75 -33.48 2.68
CA GLY A 111 -24.44 -33.80 3.92
C GLY A 111 -25.26 -32.66 4.54
N ALA A 112 -26.44 -32.39 3.99
CA ALA A 112 -27.53 -31.73 4.74
C ALA A 112 -28.95 -32.06 4.23
N ASP A 113 -29.21 -33.27 3.73
CA ASP A 113 -30.57 -33.76 3.48
C ASP A 113 -30.77 -35.16 4.08
N ALA A 114 -30.72 -35.18 5.41
CA ALA A 114 -31.33 -36.25 6.19
C ALA A 114 -32.86 -36.15 6.10
N GLU A 115 -33.45 -37.10 5.38
CA GLU A 115 -34.79 -37.70 5.56
C GLU A 115 -35.75 -37.00 6.52
N ARG A 116 -36.78 -36.28 6.04
CA ARG A 116 -38.06 -36.21 6.77
C ARG A 116 -39.30 -35.65 6.04
N TRP A 117 -39.81 -36.21 4.94
CA TRP A 117 -41.27 -36.12 4.72
C TRP A 117 -41.86 -37.39 4.09
N SER A 118 -42.46 -38.20 4.95
CA SER A 118 -43.37 -39.29 4.60
C SER A 118 -44.70 -38.75 4.10
N ARG A 119 -45.28 -39.49 3.13
CA ARG A 119 -46.73 -39.64 2.86
C ARG A 119 -47.54 -38.35 2.64
N PHE A 120 -47.94 -38.11 1.40
CA PHE A 120 -49.32 -38.33 0.92
C PHE A 120 -49.29 -38.64 -0.57
#